data_AF-A0A5P8P1A9-F1
#
_entry.id   AF-A0A5P8P1A9-F1
#
_cell.length_a   1.000
_cell.length_b   1.000
_cell.length_c   1.000
_cell.angle_alpha   90.00
_cell.angle_beta   90.00
_cell.angle_gamma   90.00
#
_symmetry.space_group_name_H-M   'P 1'
#
loop_
_entity.id
_entity.type
_entity.pdbx_description
1 polymer ?
#
loop_
_entity_poly.entity_id
_entity_poly.type
_entity_poly.pdbx_seq_one_letter_code
_entity_poly.pdbx_strand_id
1 'polypeptide(L)'
;MRRNIYLDFSYLLVLSATLGGVLVLGTLVAPVVFHNSSLGMEVFVDKHNAGIMMAEIFHRFSYWLYFVSFYVLAYELYMYKIGQRDTYVFVGATLVSFSALMFSAVYAPKILSMQSLGREATQSDTFLSVHMASEIDFKILAVGLLLLFIRRLMLMRTR
;
A
#
# COMPACT_ATOMS: atom_id res chain seq x y z
N MET A 1 -32.21 -10.15 6.44
CA MET A 1 -31.21 -9.47 7.29
C MET A 1 -31.01 -8.06 6.75
N ARG A 2 -31.16 -7.01 7.57
CA ARG A 2 -31.00 -5.62 7.10
C ARG A 2 -29.54 -5.35 6.72
N ARG A 3 -29.28 -5.12 5.44
CA ARG A 3 -27.97 -4.71 4.91
C ARG A 3 -27.65 -3.32 5.47
N ASN A 4 -26.54 -3.18 6.19
CA ASN A 4 -26.11 -1.86 6.63
C ASN A 4 -25.33 -1.21 5.49
N ILE A 5 -26.05 -0.59 4.56
CA ILE A 5 -25.52 0.04 3.34
C ILE A 5 -24.38 1.01 3.67
N TYR A 6 -24.45 1.68 4.82
CA TYR A 6 -23.40 2.58 5.29
C TYR A 6 -22.08 1.86 5.56
N LEU A 7 -22.10 0.62 6.07
CA LEU A 7 -20.89 -0.17 6.30
C LEU A 7 -20.25 -0.58 4.98
N ASP A 8 -21.03 -1.14 4.04
CA ASP A 8 -20.49 -1.54 2.74
C ASP A 8 -19.94 -0.34 1.95
N PHE A 9 -20.60 0.82 2.03
CA PHE A 9 -20.14 2.04 1.40
C PHE A 9 -18.86 2.60 2.05
N SER A 10 -18.80 2.62 3.38
CA SER A 10 -17.58 3.02 4.10
C SER A 10 -16.39 2.12 3.74
N TYR A 11 -16.65 0.83 3.56
CA TYR A 11 -15.62 -0.13 3.17
C TYR A 11 -15.06 0.14 1.78
N LEU A 12 -15.94 0.33 0.78
CA LEU A 12 -15.52 0.70 -0.56
C LEU A 12 -14.75 2.03 -0.59
N LEU A 13 -15.18 3.01 0.21
CA LEU A 13 -14.52 4.30 0.30
C LEU A 13 -13.08 4.12 0.78
N VAL A 14 -12.85 3.38 1.87
CA VAL A 14 -11.51 3.09 2.38
C VAL A 14 -10.65 2.34 1.35
N LEU A 15 -11.20 1.34 0.66
CA LEU A 15 -10.48 0.62 -0.40
C LEU A 15 -10.07 1.57 -1.55
N SER A 16 -10.99 2.40 -2.03
CA SER A 16 -10.73 3.35 -3.12
C SER A 16 -9.74 4.44 -2.72
N ALA A 17 -9.84 4.97 -1.49
CA ALA A 17 -8.91 5.98 -0.98
C ALA A 17 -7.49 5.41 -0.87
N THR A 18 -7.37 4.17 -0.41
CA THR A 18 -6.08 3.48 -0.32
C THR A 18 -5.50 3.19 -1.71
N LEU A 19 -6.32 2.73 -2.66
CA LEU A 19 -5.89 2.52 -4.04
C LEU A 19 -5.42 3.83 -4.68
N GLY A 20 -6.15 4.93 -4.47
CA GLY A 20 -5.76 6.26 -4.90
C GLY A 20 -4.42 6.70 -4.31
N GLY A 21 -4.23 6.50 -2.99
CA GLY A 21 -2.97 6.79 -2.31
C GLY A 21 -1.79 5.99 -2.89
N VAL A 22 -1.98 4.68 -3.11
CA VAL A 22 -0.97 3.80 -3.71
C VAL A 22 -0.60 4.26 -5.12
N LEU A 23 -1.59 4.62 -5.94
CA LEU A 23 -1.32 5.12 -7.30
C LEU A 23 -0.59 6.47 -7.26
N VAL A 24 -1.04 7.43 -6.45
CA VAL A 24 -0.38 8.74 -6.35
C VAL A 24 1.07 8.59 -5.88
N LEU A 25 1.32 7.78 -4.86
CA LEU A 25 2.68 7.56 -4.34
C LEU A 25 3.58 6.87 -5.38
N GLY A 26 3.07 5.84 -6.05
CA GLY A 26 3.83 5.07 -7.02
C GLY A 26 4.07 5.80 -8.34
N THR A 27 3.05 6.45 -8.91
CA THR A 27 3.11 7.00 -10.27
C THR A 27 3.41 8.49 -10.32
N LEU A 28 2.99 9.28 -9.33
CA LEU A 28 3.18 10.73 -9.33
C LEU A 28 4.33 11.17 -8.44
N VAL A 29 4.38 10.67 -7.20
CA VAL A 29 5.39 11.11 -6.22
C VAL A 29 6.77 10.56 -6.56
N ALA A 30 6.89 9.27 -6.92
CA ALA A 30 8.18 8.66 -7.26
C ALA A 30 8.96 9.41 -8.38
N PRO A 31 8.38 9.72 -9.55
CA PRO A 31 9.12 10.45 -10.58
C PRO A 31 9.43 11.89 -10.16
N VAL A 32 8.55 12.56 -9.44
CA VAL A 32 8.81 13.93 -8.94
C VAL A 32 9.98 13.95 -7.97
N VAL A 33 10.06 12.97 -7.05
CA VAL A 33 11.13 12.92 -6.04
C VAL A 33 12.48 12.53 -6.65
N PHE A 34 12.52 11.68 -7.69
CA PHE A 34 13.78 11.22 -8.28
C PHE A 34 14.23 11.96 -9.55
N HIS A 35 13.34 12.64 -10.28
CA HIS A 35 13.67 13.41 -11.49
C HIS A 35 13.68 14.93 -11.24
N ASN A 36 14.30 15.36 -10.12
CA ASN A 36 14.47 16.78 -9.76
C ASN A 36 15.38 17.57 -10.72
N SER A 37 16.03 16.91 -11.68
CA SER A 37 16.90 17.52 -12.70
C SER A 37 16.17 18.53 -13.58
N SER A 38 14.89 18.29 -13.86
CA SER A 38 14.04 19.20 -14.65
C SER A 38 13.58 20.45 -13.88
N LEU A 39 13.73 20.47 -12.56
CA LEU A 39 13.28 21.56 -11.67
C LEU A 39 14.41 22.50 -11.22
N GLY A 40 15.65 22.28 -11.68
CA GLY A 40 16.80 23.13 -11.34
C GLY A 40 17.33 22.95 -9.91
N MET A 41 16.92 21.89 -9.20
CA MET A 41 17.26 21.62 -7.79
C MET A 41 18.38 20.57 -7.61
N GLU A 42 19.10 20.22 -8.67
CA GLU A 42 20.18 19.21 -8.65
C GLU A 42 21.28 19.52 -7.62
N VAL A 43 21.48 20.80 -7.30
CA VAL A 43 22.49 21.24 -6.31
C VAL A 43 22.06 20.93 -4.87
N PHE A 44 20.77 20.73 -4.59
CA PHE A 44 20.25 20.57 -3.22
C PHE A 44 19.78 19.14 -2.89
N VAL A 45 19.41 18.32 -3.89
CA VAL A 45 18.86 16.98 -3.66
C VAL A 45 19.62 15.93 -4.49
N ASP A 46 20.67 15.36 -3.89
CA ASP A 46 21.32 14.16 -4.40
C ASP A 46 20.35 12.95 -4.37
N LYS A 47 20.55 11.95 -5.25
CA LYS A 47 19.67 10.77 -5.37
C LYS A 47 19.47 10.05 -4.03
N HIS A 48 20.51 10.05 -3.19
CA HIS A 48 20.44 9.51 -1.84
C HIS A 48 19.47 10.29 -0.93
N ASN A 49 19.51 11.63 -0.96
CA ASN A 49 18.61 12.48 -0.18
C ASN A 49 17.16 12.39 -0.68
N ALA A 50 16.96 12.26 -1.99
CA ALA A 50 15.65 11.96 -2.58
C ALA A 50 15.10 10.62 -2.05
N GLY A 51 15.96 9.60 -1.97
CA GLY A 51 15.61 8.29 -1.40
C GLY A 51 15.16 8.38 0.07
N ILE A 52 15.85 9.19 0.90
CA ILE A 52 15.48 9.42 2.30
C ILE A 52 14.10 10.09 2.40
N MET A 53 13.85 11.12 1.59
CA MET A 53 12.55 11.80 1.56
C MET A 53 11.43 10.83 1.15
N MET A 54 11.66 10.00 0.12
CA MET A 54 10.67 9.03 -0.32
C MET A 54 10.39 7.99 0.77
N ALA A 55 11.42 7.43 1.40
CA ALA A 55 11.25 6.46 2.48
C ALA A 55 10.44 7.02 3.66
N GLU A 56 10.65 8.29 4.02
CA GLU A 56 9.88 8.95 5.08
C GLU A 56 8.40 9.13 4.69
N ILE A 57 8.11 9.47 3.43
CA ILE A 57 6.73 9.53 2.92
C ILE A 57 6.06 8.14 3.02
N PHE A 58 6.74 7.08 2.60
CA PHE A 58 6.23 5.71 2.68
C PHE A 58 6.06 5.22 4.11
N HIS A 59 6.95 5.61 5.01
CA HIS A 59 6.81 5.31 6.44
C HIS A 59 5.56 5.97 7.03
N ARG A 60 5.27 7.23 6.67
CA ARG A 60 4.03 7.89 7.10
C ARG A 60 2.80 7.24 6.49
N PHE A 61 2.87 6.83 5.23
CA PHE A 61 1.79 6.08 4.56
C PHE A 61 1.59 4.69 5.16
N SER A 62 2.63 4.10 5.77
CA SER A 62 2.53 2.79 6.43
C SER A 62 1.56 2.81 7.62
N TYR A 63 1.42 3.94 8.32
CA TYR A 63 0.38 4.08 9.36
C TYR A 63 -1.04 3.94 8.78
N TRP A 64 -1.28 4.48 7.59
CA TRP A 64 -2.54 4.29 6.88
C TRP A 64 -2.74 2.83 6.48
N LEU A 65 -1.70 2.17 5.98
CA LEU A 65 -1.77 0.76 5.59
C LEU A 65 -2.01 -0.19 6.78
N TYR A 66 -1.47 0.10 7.96
CA TYR A 66 -1.83 -0.62 9.19
C TYR A 66 -3.33 -0.52 9.48
N PHE A 67 -3.88 0.69 9.43
CA PHE A 67 -5.31 0.92 9.63
C PHE A 67 -6.13 0.15 8.59
N VAL A 68 -5.76 0.21 7.30
CA VAL A 68 -6.45 -0.49 6.22
C VAL A 68 -6.41 -2.00 6.42
N SER A 69 -5.26 -2.57 6.78
CA SER A 69 -5.12 -4.01 7.02
C SER A 69 -6.05 -4.47 8.15
N PHE A 70 -6.04 -3.77 9.29
CA PHE A 70 -6.93 -4.08 10.40
C PHE A 70 -8.41 -3.95 10.01
N TYR A 71 -8.76 -2.87 9.31
CA TYR A 71 -10.12 -2.59 8.90
C TYR A 71 -10.65 -3.62 7.89
N VAL A 72 -9.83 -4.04 6.92
CA VAL A 72 -10.16 -5.09 5.95
C VAL A 72 -10.40 -6.43 6.65
N LEU A 73 -9.50 -6.83 7.55
CA LEU A 73 -9.67 -8.06 8.33
C LEU A 73 -10.94 -8.02 9.20
N ALA A 74 -11.16 -6.95 9.95
CA ALA A 74 -12.33 -6.82 10.81
C ALA A 74 -13.64 -6.90 10.03
N TYR A 75 -13.68 -6.21 8.88
CA TYR A 75 -14.85 -6.19 8.02
C TYR A 75 -15.14 -7.56 7.38
N GLU A 76 -14.12 -8.24 6.87
CA GLU A 76 -14.33 -9.56 6.26
C GLU A 76 -14.64 -10.65 7.30
N LEU A 77 -14.08 -10.57 8.51
CA LEU A 77 -14.49 -11.44 9.62
C LEU A 77 -15.97 -11.26 9.99
N TYR A 78 -16.45 -10.00 10.02
CA TYR A 78 -17.86 -9.70 10.26
C TYR A 78 -18.76 -10.28 9.17
N MET A 79 -18.38 -10.11 7.90
CA MET A 79 -19.15 -10.60 6.75
C MET A 79 -19.15 -12.13 6.64
N TYR A 80 -18.03 -12.76 7.00
CA TYR A 80 -17.90 -14.21 7.11
C TYR A 80 -18.86 -14.76 8.17
N LYS A 81 -18.98 -14.09 9.32
CA LYS A 81 -19.91 -14.46 10.40
C LYS A 81 -21.38 -14.36 9.97
N ILE A 82 -21.72 -13.44 9.07
CA ILE A 82 -23.08 -13.26 8.52
C ILE A 82 -23.37 -14.25 7.37
N GLY A 83 -22.41 -15.11 7.01
CA GLY A 83 -22.59 -16.16 6.01
C GLY A 83 -22.33 -15.70 4.57
N GLN A 84 -21.74 -14.51 4.36
CA GLN A 84 -21.25 -14.10 3.05
C GLN A 84 -19.86 -14.69 2.79
N ARG A 85 -19.82 -15.96 2.36
CA ARG A 85 -18.57 -16.67 2.07
C ARG A 85 -18.30 -16.64 0.58
N ASP A 86 -17.44 -15.73 0.15
CA ASP A 86 -16.95 -15.65 -1.23
C ASP A 86 -15.42 -15.87 -1.23
N THR A 87 -14.97 -16.87 -2.00
CA THR A 87 -13.55 -17.24 -2.08
C THR A 87 -12.68 -16.12 -2.64
N TYR A 88 -13.17 -15.36 -3.62
CA TYR A 88 -12.41 -14.28 -4.23
C TYR A 88 -12.25 -13.10 -3.27
N VAL A 89 -13.29 -12.78 -2.50
CA VAL A 89 -13.22 -11.76 -1.45
C VAL A 89 -12.22 -12.17 -0.37
N PHE A 90 -12.26 -13.42 0.07
CA PHE A 90 -11.32 -13.93 1.08
C PHE A 90 -9.86 -13.88 0.61
N VAL A 91 -9.59 -14.32 -0.63
CA VAL A 91 -8.26 -14.25 -1.23
C VAL A 91 -7.80 -12.80 -1.38
N GLY A 92 -8.68 -11.91 -1.89
CA GLY A 92 -8.38 -10.49 -2.04
C GLY A 92 -8.06 -9.81 -0.71
N ALA A 93 -8.86 -10.08 0.33
CA ALA A 93 -8.67 -9.52 1.66
C ALA A 93 -7.38 -10.01 2.33
N THR A 94 -7.06 -11.30 2.18
CA THR A 94 -5.81 -11.87 2.69
C THR A 94 -4.61 -11.24 1.99
N LEU A 95 -4.66 -11.12 0.66
CA LEU A 95 -3.59 -10.54 -0.14
C LEU A 95 -3.38 -9.06 0.18
N VAL A 96 -4.44 -8.27 0.30
CA VAL A 96 -4.38 -6.85 0.72
C VAL A 96 -3.80 -6.72 2.12
N SER A 97 -4.32 -7.49 3.08
CA SER A 97 -3.88 -7.39 4.48
C SER A 97 -2.43 -7.82 4.66
N PHE A 98 -2.02 -8.88 3.98
CA PHE A 98 -0.65 -9.38 4.00
C PHE A 98 0.32 -8.38 3.35
N SER A 99 0.01 -7.90 2.14
CA SER A 99 0.88 -6.93 1.44
C SER A 99 0.96 -5.61 2.22
N ALA A 100 -0.16 -5.11 2.75
CA ALA A 100 -0.17 -3.90 3.57
C ALA A 100 0.70 -4.06 4.83
N LEU A 101 0.69 -5.21 5.49
CA LEU A 101 1.54 -5.49 6.66
C LEU A 101 3.00 -5.71 6.27
N MET A 102 3.28 -6.39 5.16
CA MET A 102 4.64 -6.56 4.66
C MET A 102 5.29 -5.22 4.34
N PHE A 103 4.59 -4.37 3.61
CA PHE A 103 5.05 -3.01 3.35
C PHE A 103 5.32 -2.23 4.63
N SER A 104 4.33 -2.21 5.54
CA SER A 104 4.38 -1.33 6.71
C SER A 104 5.34 -1.80 7.80
N ALA A 105 5.38 -3.10 8.07
CA ALA A 105 6.13 -3.67 9.18
C ALA A 105 7.53 -4.17 8.79
N VAL A 106 7.76 -4.48 7.51
CA VAL A 106 9.03 -5.07 7.07
C VAL A 106 9.75 -4.13 6.13
N TYR A 107 9.15 -3.74 5.00
CA TYR A 107 9.87 -3.00 3.97
C TYR A 107 10.18 -1.56 4.37
N ALA A 108 9.17 -0.79 4.79
CA ALA A 108 9.34 0.61 5.17
C ALA A 108 10.42 0.82 6.27
N PRO A 109 10.39 0.12 7.44
CA PRO A 109 11.41 0.32 8.46
C PRO A 109 12.78 -0.19 8.03
N LYS A 110 12.84 -1.26 7.21
CA LYS A 110 14.13 -1.80 6.74
C LYS A 110 14.80 -0.86 5.75
N ILE A 111 14.06 -0.26 4.83
CA ILE A 111 14.57 0.76 3.89
C ILE A 111 15.11 1.97 4.68
N LEU A 112 14.35 2.48 5.67
CA LEU A 112 14.80 3.57 6.53
C LEU A 112 16.10 3.21 7.28
N SER A 113 16.15 2.02 7.88
CA SER A 113 17.34 1.57 8.61
C SER A 113 18.58 1.50 7.70
N MET A 114 18.43 0.96 6.48
CA MET A 114 19.54 0.85 5.53
C MET A 114 19.98 2.21 4.99
N GLN A 115 19.05 3.15 4.78
CA GLN A 115 19.38 4.52 4.39
C GLN A 115 20.09 5.29 5.51
N SER A 116 19.74 5.03 6.78
CA SER A 116 20.42 5.65 7.93
C SER A 116 21.88 5.21 8.12
N LEU A 117 22.26 4.04 7.59
CA LEU A 117 23.63 3.52 7.61
C LEU A 117 24.55 4.20 6.57
N GLY A 118 23.99 5.08 5.73
CA GLY A 118 24.76 5.87 4.76
C GLY A 118 24.76 5.30 3.34
N ARG A 119 25.49 5.98 2.45
CA ARG A 119 25.47 5.71 1.00
C ARG A 119 25.95 4.31 0.61
N GLU A 120 26.94 3.77 1.32
CA GLU A 120 27.48 2.43 1.06
C GLU A 120 26.41 1.35 1.24
N ALA A 121 25.58 1.46 2.28
CA ALA A 121 24.48 0.53 2.54
C ALA A 121 23.35 0.64 1.49
N THR A 122 23.18 1.80 0.84
CA THR A 122 22.19 1.96 -0.24
C THR A 122 22.65 1.43 -1.60
N GLN A 123 23.95 1.13 -1.74
CA GLN A 123 24.52 0.55 -2.95
C GLN A 123 24.70 -0.97 -2.86
N SER A 124 24.36 -1.59 -1.72
CA SER A 124 24.45 -3.02 -1.56
C SER A 124 23.36 -3.76 -2.34
N ASP A 125 23.67 -4.99 -2.77
CA ASP A 125 22.69 -5.89 -3.40
C ASP A 125 21.50 -6.18 -2.47
N THR A 126 21.72 -6.13 -1.16
CA THR A 126 20.68 -6.30 -0.15
C THR A 126 19.69 -5.14 -0.14
N PHE A 127 20.14 -3.90 -0.32
CA PHE A 127 19.24 -2.76 -0.43
C PHE A 127 18.45 -2.81 -1.73
N LEU A 128 19.12 -3.09 -2.85
CA LEU A 128 18.47 -3.16 -4.17
C LEU A 128 17.36 -4.22 -4.20
N SER A 129 17.63 -5.40 -3.63
CA SER A 129 16.64 -6.48 -3.54
C SER A 129 15.47 -6.13 -2.61
N VAL A 130 15.71 -5.51 -1.45
CA VAL A 130 14.65 -5.06 -0.54
C VAL A 130 13.81 -3.95 -1.18
N HIS A 131 14.45 -2.99 -1.85
CA HIS A 131 13.75 -1.91 -2.53
C HIS A 131 12.87 -2.46 -3.67
N MET A 132 13.42 -3.31 -4.54
CA MET A 132 12.65 -3.94 -5.61
C MET A 132 11.50 -4.82 -5.07
N ALA A 133 11.73 -5.57 -3.99
CA ALA A 133 10.68 -6.35 -3.34
C ALA A 133 9.54 -5.46 -2.82
N SER A 134 9.88 -4.31 -2.23
CA SER A 134 8.87 -3.35 -1.75
C SER A 134 8.04 -2.75 -2.89
N GLU A 135 8.64 -2.48 -4.05
CA GLU A 135 7.91 -1.99 -5.23
C GLU A 135 6.95 -3.04 -5.79
N ILE A 136 7.39 -4.31 -5.83
CA ILE A 136 6.56 -5.42 -6.27
C ILE A 136 5.39 -5.61 -5.31
N ASP A 137 5.65 -5.61 -4.01
CA ASP A 137 4.60 -5.71 -2.97
C ASP A 137 3.57 -4.57 -3.10
N PHE A 138 4.03 -3.34 -3.36
CA PHE A 138 3.14 -2.20 -3.58
C PHE A 138 2.24 -2.36 -4.81
N LYS A 139 2.75 -2.97 -5.89
CA LYS A 139 1.95 -3.32 -7.09
C LYS A 139 0.96 -4.44 -6.79
N ILE A 140 1.37 -5.47 -6.04
CA ILE A 140 0.50 -6.56 -5.59
C ILE A 140 -0.64 -6.00 -4.73
N LEU A 141 -0.33 -5.09 -3.81
CA LEU A 141 -1.33 -4.39 -2.99
C LEU A 141 -2.35 -3.64 -3.87
N ALA A 142 -1.90 -2.90 -4.89
CA ALA A 142 -2.80 -2.20 -5.81
C ALA A 142 -3.76 -3.15 -6.53
N VAL A 143 -3.24 -4.26 -7.06
CA VAL A 143 -4.05 -5.28 -7.75
C VAL A 143 -5.03 -5.94 -6.78
N GLY A 144 -4.59 -6.24 -5.55
CA GLY A 144 -5.42 -6.79 -4.49
C GLY A 144 -6.59 -5.88 -4.12
N LEU A 145 -6.30 -4.59 -3.92
CA LEU A 145 -7.32 -3.57 -3.61
C LEU A 145 -8.34 -3.46 -4.74
N LEU A 146 -7.89 -3.48 -6.00
CA LEU A 146 -8.76 -3.40 -7.16
C LEU A 146 -9.64 -4.66 -7.29
N LEU A 147 -9.09 -5.86 -7.09
CA LEU A 147 -9.85 -7.10 -7.09
C LEU A 147 -10.92 -7.09 -6.00
N LEU A 148 -10.54 -6.72 -4.78
CA LEU A 148 -11.44 -6.69 -3.62
C LEU A 148 -12.55 -5.66 -3.80
N PHE A 149 -12.22 -4.47 -4.32
CA PHE A 149 -13.18 -3.42 -4.65
C PHE A 149 -14.22 -3.90 -5.68
N ILE A 150 -13.75 -4.44 -6.82
CA ILE A 150 -14.65 -4.91 -7.90
C ILE A 150 -15.54 -6.05 -7.41
N ARG A 151 -14.98 -7.05 -6.71
CA ARG A 151 -15.75 -8.19 -6.21
C ARG A 151 -16.81 -7.76 -5.21
N ARG A 152 -16.47 -6.84 -4.30
CA ARG A 152 -17.43 -6.30 -3.34
C ARG A 152 -18.54 -5.50 -4.02
N LEU A 153 -18.22 -4.69 -5.02
CA LEU A 153 -19.18 -3.96 -5.83
C LEU A 153 -20.16 -4.91 -6.55
N MET A 154 -19.65 -6.00 -7.14
CA MET A 154 -20.47 -7.01 -7.81
C MET A 154 -21.41 -7.73 -6.84
N LEU A 155 -20.92 -8.13 -5.66
CA LEU A 155 -21.75 -8.79 -4.65
C LEU A 155 -22.90 -7.90 -4.15
N MET A 156 -22.70 -6.58 -4.11
CA MET A 156 -23.77 -5.63 -3.79
C MET A 156 -24.81 -5.45 -4.89
N ARG A 157 -24.45 -5.70 -6.16
CA ARG A 157 -25.37 -5.62 -7.30
C ARG A 157 -26.26 -6.85 -7.42
N THR A 158 -25.70 -8.04 -7.16
CA THR A 158 -26.37 -9.33 -7.41
C THR A 158 -27.28 -9.78 -6.26
N ARG A 159 -27.30 -9.06 -5.14
CA ARG A 159 -28.13 -9.34 -3.95
C ARG A 159 -28.98 -8.14 -3.57
#